data_AF-M6WAI4-F1
#
_entry.id   AF-M6WAI4-F1
#
_cell.length_a   1.000
_cell.length_b   1.000
_cell.length_c   1.000
_cell.angle_alpha   90.00
_cell.angle_beta   90.00
_cell.angle_gamma   90.00
#
_symmetry.space_group_name_H-M   'P 1'
#
loop_
_entity.id
_entity.type
_entity.pdbx_description
1 polymer ?
#
loop_
_entity_poly.entity_id
_entity_poly.type
_entity_poly.pdbx_seq_one_letter_code
_entity_poly.pdbx_strand_id
1 'polypeptide(L)'
;MQKEKSIRHSKHRESMKAEEKSYYKYWGKANKKGDYHLLVYHCFDVAAVGEVYLSQNETLCVHFSQKLGIDPLTFKNIFVFFLILHDLGKFSDCFQSLIPNIKNALDNSNPPIGPYSIRHDSLGYIFWGKWILKDERFGNYDGLLTEQNWLSWNGLRSSKDKSYFTEFLDVLIRCVTGHHGRPPSKNGYSGQTAVSLDSHFTEADRLAALDFSKEANRILSPNLNFKGDLKTLYNSALRISFWLAGLSVLCDWIGSNAEIFKYHQTPIDLEEYYTKISLKRALEAINRSGLLPSKITFNKDHFRIFEYLREPTPLQKFCSEVAIPDSPSLFILEDVTGSGKTEAALILTHRLMQKSAYSGFYVGLPTMATANGMYQRMSGVYRNLYTKESIPSLVLAHGARNLSDSFQSSVISDNAILTDRNYSLQLDKDPEESASAICNIWLSDNQKKVFSRTLESVRSIKLFFPYSPLSFNPFECSVFPERFSFWTKFIPTILIWSNSSVAF
;
A
#
# COMPACT_ATOMS: atom_id res chain seq x y z
N MET A 1 43.81 39.20 -29.29
CA MET A 1 42.59 38.60 -29.86
C MET A 1 42.29 37.15 -29.47
N GLN A 2 43.26 36.24 -29.28
CA GLN A 2 42.95 34.85 -28.84
C GLN A 2 42.78 34.69 -27.32
N LYS A 3 43.43 35.51 -26.48
CA LYS A 3 43.22 35.49 -25.01
C LYS A 3 41.87 36.06 -24.56
N GLU A 4 41.30 37.04 -25.27
CA GLU A 4 39.98 37.62 -24.94
C GLU A 4 38.80 36.71 -25.32
N LYS A 5 38.95 35.88 -26.36
CA LYS A 5 37.93 34.87 -26.72
C LYS A 5 37.86 33.72 -25.70
N SER A 6 38.99 33.35 -25.10
CA SER A 6 39.05 32.31 -24.05
C SER A 6 38.42 32.78 -22.73
N ILE A 7 38.60 34.05 -22.34
CA ILE A 7 37.97 34.63 -21.15
C ILE A 7 36.46 34.86 -21.36
N ARG A 8 36.02 35.20 -22.58
CA ARG A 8 34.58 35.26 -22.92
C ARG A 8 33.93 33.88 -22.96
N HIS A 9 34.64 32.82 -23.37
CA HIS A 9 34.12 31.45 -23.34
C HIS A 9 34.14 30.83 -21.93
N SER A 10 35.08 31.21 -21.05
CA SER A 10 35.04 30.78 -19.64
C SER A 10 33.95 31.50 -18.85
N LYS A 11 33.75 32.82 -19.08
CA LYS A 11 32.64 33.57 -18.47
C LYS A 11 31.26 33.18 -19.00
N HIS A 12 31.14 32.68 -20.25
CA HIS A 12 29.88 32.12 -20.75
C HIS A 12 29.61 30.67 -20.30
N ARG A 13 30.64 29.91 -19.91
CA ARG A 13 30.45 28.59 -19.28
C ARG A 13 30.16 28.67 -17.77
N GLU A 14 30.48 29.79 -17.12
CA GLU A 14 30.15 30.05 -15.72
C GLU A 14 28.83 30.83 -15.51
N SER A 15 28.10 31.19 -16.58
CA SER A 15 26.83 31.94 -16.48
C SER A 15 25.60 31.20 -17.02
N MET A 16 25.64 29.88 -17.14
CA MET A 16 24.43 29.04 -17.27
C MET A 16 24.36 28.09 -16.08
N LYS A 17 24.17 28.66 -14.87
CA LYS A 17 23.39 27.92 -13.88
C LYS A 17 22.02 27.74 -14.53
N ALA A 18 21.70 26.53 -14.99
CA ALA A 18 20.31 26.21 -15.31
C ALA A 18 19.48 26.68 -14.12
N GLU A 19 18.50 27.55 -14.35
CA GLU A 19 17.60 27.98 -13.27
C GLU A 19 17.07 26.71 -12.60
N GLU A 20 17.35 26.60 -11.31
CA GLU A 20 16.97 25.44 -10.53
C GLU A 20 15.44 25.35 -10.56
N LYS A 21 14.92 24.24 -11.08
CA LYS A 21 13.47 24.08 -11.31
C LYS A 21 12.72 24.33 -9.99
N SER A 22 11.67 25.15 -10.06
CA SER A 22 10.99 25.71 -8.88
C SER A 22 10.46 24.66 -7.89
N TYR A 23 10.11 23.47 -8.37
CA TYR A 23 9.62 22.38 -7.53
C TYR A 23 10.66 21.77 -6.56
N TYR A 24 11.95 22.09 -6.71
CA TYR A 24 12.97 21.69 -5.73
C TYR A 24 12.95 22.54 -4.44
N LYS A 25 12.16 23.62 -4.40
CA LYS A 25 12.07 24.54 -3.25
C LYS A 25 11.10 24.08 -2.15
N TYR A 26 10.70 22.81 -2.16
CA TYR A 26 9.66 22.27 -1.28
C TYR A 26 10.17 21.03 -0.55
N TRP A 27 9.97 20.97 0.77
CA TRP A 27 10.29 19.80 1.57
C TRP A 27 9.07 18.88 1.70
N GLY A 28 9.31 17.56 1.69
CA GLY A 28 8.28 16.54 1.89
C GLY A 28 8.36 15.83 3.24
N LYS A 29 9.59 15.68 3.77
CA LYS A 29 9.89 15.15 5.10
C LYS A 29 10.97 15.99 5.76
N ALA A 30 10.93 16.06 7.09
CA ALA A 30 11.90 16.81 7.88
C ALA A 30 12.08 16.14 9.24
N ASN A 31 13.28 16.27 9.81
CA ASN A 31 13.58 15.81 11.15
C ASN A 31 13.79 16.98 12.11
N LYS A 32 13.87 16.68 13.41
CA LYS A 32 14.09 17.69 14.47
C LYS A 32 15.48 18.34 14.42
N LYS A 33 16.44 17.76 13.68
CA LYS A 33 17.82 18.26 13.55
C LYS A 33 17.96 19.31 12.43
N GLY A 34 16.90 19.53 11.65
CA GLY A 34 16.90 20.47 10.53
C GLY A 34 17.23 19.83 9.18
N ASP A 35 17.49 18.52 9.13
CA ASP A 35 17.60 17.83 7.84
C ASP A 35 16.22 17.64 7.22
N TYR A 36 16.17 17.73 5.90
CA TYR A 36 14.96 17.55 5.13
C TYR A 36 15.16 16.68 3.91
N HIS A 37 14.04 16.19 3.39
CA HIS A 37 13.98 15.52 2.11
C HIS A 37 13.09 16.32 1.18
N LEU A 38 13.57 16.59 -0.04
CA LEU A 38 12.77 17.30 -1.03
C LEU A 38 11.47 16.56 -1.34
N LEU A 39 10.39 17.32 -1.48
CA LEU A 39 9.04 16.82 -1.70
C LEU A 39 8.97 15.91 -2.93
N VAL A 40 9.53 16.37 -4.04
CA VAL A 40 9.53 15.66 -5.31
C VAL A 40 10.20 14.28 -5.19
N TYR A 41 11.29 14.17 -4.42
CA TYR A 41 11.98 12.90 -4.22
C TYR A 41 11.18 11.93 -3.36
N HIS A 42 10.51 12.41 -2.31
CA HIS A 42 9.61 11.58 -1.53
C HIS A 42 8.48 11.03 -2.41
N CYS A 43 7.89 11.86 -3.28
CA CYS A 43 6.86 11.41 -4.22
C CYS A 43 7.37 10.31 -5.17
N PHE A 44 8.59 10.45 -5.69
CA PHE A 44 9.22 9.41 -6.53
C PHE A 44 9.59 8.15 -5.75
N ASP A 45 9.98 8.26 -4.49
CA ASP A 45 10.27 7.13 -3.62
C ASP A 45 9.01 6.28 -3.37
N VAL A 46 7.86 6.92 -3.10
CA VAL A 46 6.57 6.24 -2.92
C VAL A 46 6.11 5.55 -4.22
N ALA A 47 6.28 6.21 -5.36
CA ALA A 47 5.96 5.61 -6.65
C ALA A 47 6.88 4.43 -7.01
N ALA A 48 8.18 4.54 -6.72
CA ALA A 48 9.14 3.46 -6.91
C ALA A 48 8.78 2.23 -6.06
N VAL A 49 8.34 2.45 -4.81
CA VAL A 49 7.82 1.38 -3.96
C VAL A 49 6.63 0.68 -4.62
N GLY A 50 5.65 1.44 -5.12
CA GLY A 50 4.50 0.88 -5.84
C GLY A 50 4.90 0.11 -7.10
N GLU A 51 5.83 0.64 -7.88
CA GLU A 51 6.31 0.00 -9.10
C GLU A 51 7.01 -1.32 -8.81
N VAL A 52 7.95 -1.32 -7.86
CA VAL A 52 8.69 -2.52 -7.44
C VAL A 52 7.74 -3.55 -6.85
N TYR A 53 6.85 -3.12 -5.95
CA TYR A 53 5.92 -4.03 -5.29
C TYR A 53 4.97 -4.72 -6.28
N LEU A 54 4.36 -3.97 -7.20
CA LEU A 54 3.50 -4.55 -8.23
C LEU A 54 4.27 -5.43 -9.23
N SER A 55 5.53 -5.11 -9.51
CA SER A 55 6.38 -5.92 -10.39
C SER A 55 6.81 -7.23 -9.73
N GLN A 56 7.02 -7.26 -8.41
CA GLN A 56 7.40 -8.47 -7.66
C GLN A 56 6.21 -9.26 -7.12
N ASN A 57 5.03 -8.64 -7.01
CA ASN A 57 3.77 -9.27 -6.65
C ASN A 57 2.84 -9.35 -7.88
N GLU A 58 3.28 -10.10 -8.90
CA GLU A 58 2.59 -10.23 -10.18
C GLU A 58 1.12 -10.67 -10.00
N THR A 59 0.86 -11.59 -9.07
CA THR A 59 -0.50 -12.04 -8.74
C THR A 59 -1.44 -10.90 -8.38
N LEU A 60 -1.00 -9.99 -7.51
CA LEU A 60 -1.81 -8.84 -7.10
C LEU A 60 -2.00 -7.86 -8.25
N CYS A 61 -0.96 -7.62 -9.04
CA CYS A 61 -1.03 -6.76 -10.22
C CYS A 61 -2.03 -7.29 -11.25
N VAL A 62 -1.94 -8.58 -11.60
CA VAL A 62 -2.87 -9.27 -12.51
C VAL A 62 -4.28 -9.25 -11.94
N HIS A 63 -4.46 -9.43 -10.63
CA HIS A 63 -5.78 -9.39 -10.02
C HIS A 63 -6.46 -8.03 -10.24
N PHE A 64 -5.79 -6.93 -9.91
CA PHE A 64 -6.38 -5.60 -10.10
C PHE A 64 -6.59 -5.28 -11.58
N SER A 65 -5.65 -5.68 -12.45
CA SER A 65 -5.79 -5.47 -13.89
C SER A 65 -7.00 -6.21 -14.46
N GLN A 66 -7.22 -7.48 -14.07
CA GLN A 66 -8.40 -8.26 -14.44
C GLN A 66 -9.71 -7.64 -13.92
N LYS A 67 -9.72 -7.11 -12.69
CA LYS A 67 -10.89 -6.41 -12.15
C LYS A 67 -11.24 -5.17 -12.95
N LEU A 68 -10.23 -4.42 -13.40
CA LEU A 68 -10.40 -3.21 -14.19
C LEU A 68 -10.65 -3.49 -15.69
N GLY A 69 -10.32 -4.70 -16.17
CA GLY A 69 -10.37 -5.04 -17.59
C GLY A 69 -9.26 -4.38 -18.41
N ILE A 70 -8.11 -4.08 -17.78
CA ILE A 70 -6.93 -3.51 -18.44
C ILE A 70 -5.74 -4.46 -18.28
N ASP A 71 -4.73 -4.35 -19.14
CA ASP A 71 -3.54 -5.19 -19.00
C ASP A 71 -2.69 -4.79 -17.77
N PRO A 72 -1.90 -5.72 -17.21
CA PRO A 72 -1.12 -5.47 -15.99
C PRO A 72 -0.14 -4.30 -16.10
N LEU A 73 0.48 -4.09 -17.25
CA LEU A 73 1.46 -3.02 -17.45
C LEU A 73 0.75 -1.65 -17.44
N THR A 74 -0.37 -1.53 -18.14
CA THR A 74 -1.20 -0.31 -18.14
C THR A 74 -1.71 0.01 -16.74
N PHE A 75 -2.22 -0.99 -16.00
CA PHE A 75 -2.63 -0.79 -14.60
C PHE A 75 -1.48 -0.24 -13.75
N LYS A 76 -0.32 -0.91 -13.80
CA LYS A 76 0.86 -0.53 -13.02
C LYS A 76 1.28 0.91 -13.33
N ASN A 77 1.44 1.25 -14.61
CA ASN A 77 1.93 2.57 -15.01
C ASN A 77 0.98 3.69 -14.59
N ILE A 78 -0.34 3.49 -14.75
CA ILE A 78 -1.34 4.48 -14.31
C ILE A 78 -1.32 4.60 -12.79
N PHE A 79 -1.35 3.48 -12.07
CA PHE A 79 -1.40 3.53 -10.61
C PHE A 79 -0.13 4.15 -10.01
N VAL A 80 1.05 3.80 -10.52
CA VAL A 80 2.35 4.39 -10.13
C VAL A 80 2.38 5.89 -10.40
N PHE A 81 1.82 6.34 -11.52
CA PHE A 81 1.67 7.78 -11.79
C PHE A 81 0.83 8.48 -10.74
N PHE A 82 -0.32 7.92 -10.36
CA PHE A 82 -1.12 8.50 -9.27
C PHE A 82 -0.39 8.44 -7.91
N LEU A 83 0.42 7.42 -7.63
CA LEU A 83 1.22 7.37 -6.39
C LEU A 83 2.21 8.54 -6.27
N ILE A 84 2.82 8.99 -7.37
CA ILE A 84 3.66 10.21 -7.36
C ILE A 84 2.87 11.42 -6.85
N LEU A 85 1.57 11.47 -7.13
CA LEU A 85 0.72 12.63 -6.87
C LEU A 85 0.10 12.64 -5.47
N HIS A 86 0.34 11.60 -4.64
CA HIS A 86 -0.29 11.44 -3.33
C HIS A 86 -0.12 12.67 -2.41
N ASP A 87 1.04 13.32 -2.50
CA ASP A 87 1.48 14.41 -1.64
C ASP A 87 1.47 15.79 -2.31
N LEU A 88 0.79 15.94 -3.45
CA LEU A 88 0.65 17.21 -4.18
C LEU A 88 0.27 18.40 -3.29
N GLY A 89 -0.54 18.19 -2.25
CA GLY A 89 -0.96 19.27 -1.38
C GLY A 89 0.15 19.83 -0.48
N LYS A 90 1.31 19.14 -0.36
CA LYS A 90 2.45 19.65 0.38
C LYS A 90 3.16 20.81 -0.32
N PHE A 91 2.89 21.04 -1.61
CA PHE A 91 3.33 22.27 -2.29
C PHE A 91 2.67 23.53 -1.70
N SER A 92 1.57 23.40 -0.95
CA SER A 92 0.92 24.57 -0.33
C SER A 92 1.87 25.29 0.62
N ASP A 93 1.90 26.62 0.49
CA ASP A 93 2.59 27.52 1.40
C ASP A 93 2.23 27.27 2.87
N CYS A 94 0.95 27.00 3.17
CA CYS A 94 0.51 26.66 4.52
C CYS A 94 1.23 25.43 5.08
N PHE A 95 1.41 24.37 4.27
CA PHE A 95 2.14 23.18 4.71
C PHE A 95 3.64 23.48 4.84
N GLN A 96 4.25 24.13 3.86
CA GLN A 96 5.68 24.45 3.88
C GLN A 96 6.05 25.35 5.07
N SER A 97 5.14 26.23 5.49
CA SER A 97 5.28 27.13 6.63
C SER A 97 5.22 26.42 8.00
N LEU A 98 4.93 25.12 8.06
CA LEU A 98 5.04 24.34 9.31
C LEU A 98 6.46 24.28 9.84
N ILE A 99 7.49 24.38 8.97
CA ILE A 99 8.90 24.43 9.38
C ILE A 99 9.60 25.61 8.67
N PRO A 100 9.48 26.84 9.21
CA PRO A 100 9.99 28.05 8.56
C PRO A 100 11.49 28.01 8.25
N ASN A 101 12.30 27.40 9.11
CA ASN A 101 13.75 27.32 8.90
C ASN A 101 14.12 26.57 7.63
N ILE A 102 13.44 25.45 7.35
CA ILE A 102 13.67 24.65 6.13
C ILE A 102 13.12 25.38 4.91
N LYS A 103 11.92 25.97 5.05
CA LYS A 103 11.29 26.77 3.99
C LYS A 103 12.21 27.91 3.52
N ASN A 104 12.83 28.61 4.47
CA ASN A 104 13.79 29.68 4.19
C ASN A 104 15.09 29.14 3.57
N ALA A 105 15.59 27.99 4.03
CA ALA A 105 16.78 27.34 3.46
C ALA A 105 16.57 26.87 2.01
N LEU A 106 15.32 26.69 1.58
CA LEU A 106 14.92 26.32 0.23
C LEU A 106 14.58 27.53 -0.66
N ASP A 107 14.97 28.74 -0.25
CA ASP A 107 14.66 29.99 -0.95
C ASP A 107 13.16 30.21 -1.19
N ASN A 108 12.31 29.69 -0.30
CA ASN A 108 10.87 29.94 -0.27
C ASN A 108 10.52 30.86 0.92
N SER A 109 11.11 32.05 0.95
CA SER A 109 11.05 32.96 2.12
C SER A 109 9.76 33.81 2.19
N ASN A 110 8.71 33.44 1.47
CA ASN A 110 7.46 34.20 1.48
C ASN A 110 6.76 34.10 2.84
N PRO A 111 6.12 35.18 3.32
CA PRO A 111 5.30 35.11 4.53
C PRO A 111 4.15 34.13 4.33
N PRO A 112 3.73 33.39 5.38
CA PRO A 112 2.64 32.43 5.26
C PRO A 112 1.34 33.10 4.79
N ILE A 113 0.66 32.53 3.79
CA ILE A 113 -0.66 33.02 3.32
C ILE A 113 -1.71 32.87 4.42
N GLY A 114 -1.60 31.82 5.23
CA GLY A 114 -2.55 31.51 6.28
C GLY A 114 -2.16 30.28 7.10
N PRO A 115 -2.96 29.96 8.13
CA PRO A 115 -2.72 28.78 8.97
C PRO A 115 -2.94 27.48 8.17
N TYR A 116 -2.17 26.45 8.51
CA TYR A 116 -2.41 25.09 8.03
C TYR A 116 -3.66 24.49 8.69
N SER A 117 -4.83 24.82 8.14
CA SER A 117 -6.14 24.39 8.63
C SER A 117 -6.71 23.19 7.86
N ILE A 118 -6.35 23.05 6.58
CA ILE A 118 -6.76 21.94 5.72
C ILE A 118 -5.57 21.01 5.50
N ARG A 119 -5.83 19.71 5.68
CA ARG A 119 -4.80 18.69 5.49
C ARG A 119 -4.34 18.63 4.03
N HIS A 120 -3.03 18.44 3.83
CA HIS A 120 -2.39 18.38 2.51
C HIS A 120 -3.00 17.29 1.61
N ASP A 121 -3.48 16.19 2.17
CA ASP A 121 -4.17 15.13 1.43
C ASP A 121 -5.40 15.68 0.66
N SER A 122 -6.26 16.45 1.34
CA SER A 122 -7.41 17.13 0.74
C SER A 122 -7.00 18.29 -0.18
N LEU A 123 -5.96 19.04 0.18
CA LEU A 123 -5.43 20.11 -0.69
C LEU A 123 -4.90 19.55 -2.02
N GLY A 124 -4.20 18.41 -2.01
CA GLY A 124 -3.72 17.74 -3.21
C GLY A 124 -4.87 17.26 -4.10
N TYR A 125 -5.92 16.71 -3.50
CA TYR A 125 -7.14 16.32 -4.22
C TYR A 125 -7.82 17.52 -4.90
N ILE A 126 -7.98 18.63 -4.18
CA ILE A 126 -8.58 19.86 -4.70
C ILE A 126 -7.71 20.44 -5.82
N PHE A 127 -6.38 20.47 -5.63
CA PHE A 127 -5.43 20.92 -6.64
C PHE A 127 -5.53 20.11 -7.93
N TRP A 128 -5.55 18.78 -7.83
CA TRP A 128 -5.77 17.91 -8.99
C TRP A 128 -7.05 18.28 -9.75
N GLY A 129 -8.17 18.46 -9.04
CA GLY A 129 -9.45 18.79 -9.66
C GLY A 129 -9.48 20.15 -10.38
N LYS A 130 -8.80 21.18 -9.83
CA LYS A 130 -8.89 22.59 -10.26
C LYS A 130 -7.74 23.09 -11.13
N TRP A 131 -6.64 22.37 -11.18
CA TRP A 131 -5.44 22.77 -11.94
C TRP A 131 -4.95 21.71 -12.92
N ILE A 132 -5.15 20.42 -12.63
CA ILE A 132 -4.70 19.33 -13.51
C ILE A 132 -5.87 18.84 -14.39
N LEU A 133 -7.01 18.56 -13.78
CA LEU A 133 -8.20 18.01 -14.45
C LEU A 133 -8.98 19.09 -15.20
N LYS A 134 -9.26 20.21 -14.54
CA LYS A 134 -9.89 21.41 -15.11
C LYS A 134 -8.85 22.52 -14.96
N ASP A 135 -8.50 23.25 -16.01
CA ASP A 135 -7.68 24.44 -15.83
C ASP A 135 -8.60 25.65 -15.57
N GLU A 136 -8.81 25.99 -14.30
CA GLU A 136 -9.67 27.12 -13.94
C GLU A 136 -9.10 28.48 -14.41
N ARG A 137 -7.84 28.57 -14.87
CA ARG A 137 -7.25 29.84 -15.37
C ARG A 137 -7.88 30.31 -16.68
N PHE A 138 -8.42 29.40 -17.48
CA PHE A 138 -8.92 29.68 -18.83
C PHE A 138 -10.43 29.46 -18.99
N GLY A 139 -11.15 29.14 -17.92
CA GLY A 139 -12.62 29.12 -17.89
C GLY A 139 -13.31 27.97 -18.64
N ASN A 140 -12.56 27.04 -19.23
CA ASN A 140 -13.07 25.86 -19.95
C ASN A 140 -12.54 24.53 -19.36
N TYR A 141 -13.14 23.40 -19.76
CA TYR A 141 -12.68 22.04 -19.41
C TYR A 141 -11.38 21.65 -20.16
N ASP A 142 -10.37 22.50 -20.07
CA ASP A 142 -9.10 22.44 -20.82
C ASP A 142 -7.90 22.26 -19.86
N GLY A 143 -7.97 21.29 -18.95
CA GLY A 143 -6.83 20.89 -18.10
C GLY A 143 -5.69 20.21 -18.86
N LEU A 144 -4.64 19.79 -18.15
CA LEU A 144 -3.48 19.06 -18.73
C LEU A 144 -3.89 17.78 -19.47
N LEU A 145 -5.04 17.18 -19.11
CA LEU A 145 -5.65 16.09 -19.88
C LEU A 145 -5.89 16.47 -21.34
N THR A 146 -6.54 17.61 -21.58
CA THR A 146 -6.88 18.08 -22.93
C THR A 146 -5.65 18.66 -23.63
N GLU A 147 -4.94 19.59 -22.99
CA GLU A 147 -3.85 20.35 -23.62
C GLU A 147 -2.66 19.49 -24.00
N GLN A 148 -2.28 18.55 -23.14
CA GLN A 148 -1.09 17.71 -23.32
C GLN A 148 -1.41 16.25 -23.61
N ASN A 149 -2.69 15.93 -23.90
CA ASN A 149 -3.15 14.57 -24.17
C ASN A 149 -2.75 13.56 -23.07
N TRP A 150 -2.76 13.98 -21.80
CA TRP A 150 -2.40 13.06 -20.72
C TRP A 150 -3.35 11.87 -20.70
N LEU A 151 -2.78 10.69 -20.38
CA LEU A 151 -3.53 9.43 -20.29
C LEU A 151 -4.32 9.10 -21.56
N SER A 152 -3.87 9.60 -22.72
CA SER A 152 -4.52 9.41 -24.04
C SER A 152 -5.93 10.02 -24.14
N TRP A 153 -6.20 11.11 -23.41
CA TRP A 153 -7.50 11.81 -23.39
C TRP A 153 -8.08 12.15 -24.77
N ASN A 154 -7.23 12.60 -25.71
CA ASN A 154 -7.67 12.99 -27.06
C ASN A 154 -8.11 11.78 -27.91
N GLY A 155 -7.84 10.55 -27.46
CA GLY A 155 -8.37 9.33 -28.06
C GLY A 155 -9.82 9.01 -27.69
N LEU A 156 -10.43 9.75 -26.74
CA LEU A 156 -11.81 9.53 -26.28
C LEU A 156 -12.82 10.09 -27.28
N ARG A 157 -13.80 9.26 -27.66
CA ARG A 157 -14.66 9.49 -28.84
C ARG A 157 -15.88 10.36 -28.58
N SER A 158 -16.33 10.46 -27.32
CA SER A 158 -17.57 11.16 -26.96
C SER A 158 -17.46 11.92 -25.64
N SER A 159 -18.33 12.91 -25.43
CA SER A 159 -18.44 13.62 -24.14
C SER A 159 -18.82 12.68 -22.98
N LYS A 160 -19.59 11.63 -23.28
CA LYS A 160 -19.96 10.58 -22.31
C LYS A 160 -18.74 9.77 -21.87
N ASP A 161 -17.87 9.42 -22.81
CA ASP A 161 -16.61 8.73 -22.53
C ASP A 161 -15.68 9.59 -21.67
N LYS A 162 -15.52 10.87 -22.04
CA LYS A 162 -14.75 11.85 -21.25
C LYS A 162 -15.28 12.00 -19.83
N SER A 163 -16.61 11.96 -19.64
CA SER A 163 -17.22 11.99 -18.31
C SER A 163 -16.89 10.74 -17.48
N TYR A 164 -17.10 9.52 -18.00
CA TYR A 164 -16.75 8.31 -17.26
C TYR A 164 -15.25 8.17 -17.00
N PHE A 165 -14.42 8.61 -17.95
CA PHE A 165 -12.98 8.65 -17.77
C PHE A 165 -12.59 9.60 -16.63
N THR A 166 -13.19 10.79 -16.59
CA THR A 166 -12.98 11.76 -15.50
C THR A 166 -13.36 11.17 -14.14
N GLU A 167 -14.50 10.49 -14.04
CA GLU A 167 -14.92 9.80 -12.82
C GLU A 167 -13.96 8.67 -12.41
N PHE A 168 -13.45 7.91 -13.39
CA PHE A 168 -12.40 6.91 -13.15
C PHE A 168 -11.12 7.54 -12.57
N LEU A 169 -10.65 8.65 -13.13
CA LEU A 169 -9.48 9.37 -12.60
C LEU A 169 -9.76 9.96 -11.22
N ASP A 170 -10.98 10.46 -10.96
CA ASP A 170 -11.40 10.94 -9.64
C ASP A 170 -11.31 9.83 -8.57
N VAL A 171 -11.66 8.59 -8.92
CA VAL A 171 -11.47 7.44 -8.03
C VAL A 171 -9.99 7.22 -7.71
N LEU A 172 -9.12 7.21 -8.73
CA LEU A 172 -7.69 6.95 -8.53
C LEU A 172 -7.02 8.04 -7.68
N ILE A 173 -7.28 9.32 -7.98
CA ILE A 173 -6.71 10.41 -7.19
C ILE A 173 -7.19 10.35 -5.74
N ARG A 174 -8.46 10.03 -5.46
CA ARG A 174 -8.96 9.88 -4.08
C ARG A 174 -8.30 8.75 -3.33
N CYS A 175 -7.92 7.68 -4.02
CA CYS A 175 -7.20 6.56 -3.41
C CYS A 175 -5.84 7.02 -2.88
N VAL A 176 -5.08 7.75 -3.70
CA VAL A 176 -3.73 8.20 -3.34
C VAL A 176 -3.72 9.43 -2.43
N THR A 177 -4.70 10.33 -2.57
CA THR A 177 -4.88 11.51 -1.70
C THR A 177 -5.76 11.21 -0.48
N GLY A 178 -6.11 9.95 -0.23
CA GLY A 178 -6.72 9.47 1.00
C GLY A 178 -5.72 8.78 1.93
N HIS A 179 -4.41 8.96 1.70
CA HIS A 179 -3.35 8.11 2.25
C HIS A 179 -3.11 8.24 3.77
N HIS A 180 -3.92 9.02 4.47
CA HIS A 180 -3.91 9.09 5.94
C HIS A 180 -5.12 8.40 6.60
N GLY A 181 -5.78 7.51 5.88
CA GLY A 181 -6.87 6.67 6.41
C GLY A 181 -8.25 7.31 6.39
N ARG A 182 -8.42 8.44 5.69
CA ARG A 182 -9.72 9.08 5.44
C ARG A 182 -9.78 9.57 3.98
N PRO A 183 -10.89 9.38 3.26
CA PRO A 183 -11.06 9.99 1.94
C PRO A 183 -10.93 11.52 1.99
N PRO A 184 -10.31 12.15 0.97
CA PRO A 184 -10.13 13.60 0.92
C PRO A 184 -11.49 14.33 0.83
N SER A 185 -11.53 15.58 1.29
CA SER A 185 -12.75 16.41 1.21
C SER A 185 -12.54 17.68 0.41
N LYS A 186 -13.52 17.99 -0.46
CA LYS A 186 -13.59 19.26 -1.20
C LYS A 186 -13.88 20.48 -0.30
N ASN A 187 -14.45 20.23 0.89
CA ASN A 187 -14.92 21.26 1.81
C ASN A 187 -14.11 21.29 3.11
N GLY A 188 -12.89 20.75 3.11
CA GLY A 188 -11.99 20.83 4.27
C GLY A 188 -12.52 20.19 5.56
N TYR A 189 -13.54 19.33 5.44
CA TYR A 189 -14.30 18.72 6.53
C TYR A 189 -15.11 19.68 7.43
N SER A 190 -15.13 20.98 7.15
CA SER A 190 -15.92 22.01 7.87
C SER A 190 -17.36 22.15 7.35
N GLY A 191 -17.66 21.53 6.21
CA GLY A 191 -19.03 21.17 5.80
C GLY A 191 -19.88 22.25 5.14
N GLN A 192 -19.43 23.51 5.04
CA GLN A 192 -20.31 24.60 4.59
C GLN A 192 -19.85 25.35 3.33
N THR A 193 -18.55 25.39 3.02
CA THR A 193 -18.03 26.07 1.82
C THR A 193 -16.91 25.27 1.16
N ALA A 194 -16.80 25.37 -0.17
CA ALA A 194 -15.68 24.79 -0.91
C ALA A 194 -14.38 25.51 -0.51
N VAL A 195 -13.31 24.74 -0.32
CA VAL A 195 -11.99 25.29 0.03
C VAL A 195 -11.42 26.03 -1.18
N SER A 196 -11.02 27.29 -0.98
CA SER A 196 -10.32 28.08 -2.00
C SER A 196 -8.82 27.76 -1.97
N LEU A 197 -8.24 27.43 -3.13
CA LEU A 197 -6.81 27.19 -3.25
C LEU A 197 -5.98 28.46 -3.01
N ASP A 198 -6.54 29.65 -3.28
CA ASP A 198 -5.84 30.93 -3.08
C ASP A 198 -5.56 31.24 -1.60
N SER A 199 -6.30 30.60 -0.68
CA SER A 199 -6.07 30.72 0.76
C SER A 199 -4.97 29.79 1.28
N HIS A 200 -4.39 28.94 0.40
CA HIS A 200 -3.45 27.88 0.80
C HIS A 200 -2.20 27.80 -0.07
N PHE A 201 -2.29 28.14 -1.35
CA PHE A 201 -1.20 28.09 -2.31
C PHE A 201 -0.92 29.48 -2.88
N THR A 202 0.35 29.88 -2.92
CA THR A 202 0.78 31.02 -3.75
C THR A 202 0.67 30.66 -5.22
N GLU A 203 0.75 31.65 -6.11
CA GLU A 203 0.87 31.37 -7.55
C GLU A 203 2.12 30.54 -7.88
N ALA A 204 3.25 30.84 -7.21
CA ALA A 204 4.50 30.09 -7.38
C ALA A 204 4.36 28.62 -6.95
N ASP A 205 3.63 28.34 -5.86
CA ASP A 205 3.35 26.96 -5.40
C ASP A 205 2.59 26.18 -6.46
N ARG A 206 1.57 26.80 -7.06
CA ARG A 206 0.71 26.16 -8.06
C ARG A 206 1.49 25.87 -9.33
N LEU A 207 2.33 26.80 -9.78
CA LEU A 207 3.19 26.59 -10.95
C LEU A 207 4.24 25.51 -10.67
N ALA A 208 4.86 25.50 -9.49
CA ALA A 208 5.81 24.45 -9.09
C ALA A 208 5.16 23.06 -9.05
N ALA A 209 3.98 22.94 -8.44
CA ALA A 209 3.22 21.69 -8.40
C ALA A 209 2.80 21.22 -9.80
N LEU A 210 2.41 22.16 -10.68
CA LEU A 210 2.04 21.88 -12.07
C LEU A 210 3.24 21.38 -12.88
N ASP A 211 4.39 22.05 -12.76
CA ASP A 211 5.60 21.68 -13.48
C ASP A 211 6.20 20.35 -12.98
N PHE A 212 6.11 20.08 -11.67
CA PHE A 212 6.40 18.76 -11.12
C PHE A 212 5.49 17.69 -11.73
N SER A 213 4.17 17.94 -11.81
CA SER A 213 3.21 16.99 -12.36
C SER A 213 3.47 16.71 -13.85
N LYS A 214 3.86 17.73 -14.63
CA LYS A 214 4.31 17.57 -16.02
C LYS A 214 5.55 16.71 -16.14
N GLU A 215 6.54 16.93 -15.27
CA GLU A 215 7.76 16.12 -15.30
C GLU A 215 7.49 14.67 -14.89
N ALA A 216 6.62 14.44 -13.90
CA ALA A 216 6.16 13.10 -13.53
C ALA A 216 5.45 12.40 -14.71
N ASN A 217 4.58 13.11 -15.43
CA ASN A 217 3.93 12.57 -16.64
C ASN A 217 4.94 12.30 -17.76
N ARG A 218 5.96 13.15 -17.95
CA ARG A 218 7.03 12.90 -18.94
C ARG A 218 7.81 11.63 -18.61
N ILE A 219 8.24 11.47 -17.36
CA ILE A 219 9.09 10.35 -16.91
C ILE A 219 8.30 9.03 -16.95
N LEU A 220 7.08 9.00 -16.42
CA LEU A 220 6.30 7.75 -16.34
C LEU A 220 5.49 7.45 -17.60
N SER A 221 5.17 8.48 -18.41
CA SER A 221 4.39 8.39 -19.64
C SER A 221 3.15 7.46 -19.53
N PRO A 222 2.27 7.67 -18.54
CA PRO A 222 1.13 6.79 -18.30
C PRO A 222 0.12 6.94 -19.45
N ASN A 223 -0.12 5.86 -20.19
CA ASN A 223 -1.09 5.84 -21.30
C ASN A 223 -2.17 4.79 -21.03
N LEU A 224 -3.43 5.22 -21.07
CA LEU A 224 -4.57 4.33 -20.96
C LEU A 224 -5.13 4.05 -22.36
N ASN A 225 -4.55 3.07 -23.06
CA ASN A 225 -5.08 2.61 -24.34
C ASN A 225 -6.23 1.60 -24.14
N PHE A 226 -7.33 2.08 -23.54
CA PHE A 226 -8.48 1.25 -23.22
C PHE A 226 -9.51 1.27 -24.34
N LYS A 227 -9.86 0.09 -24.86
CA LYS A 227 -10.84 -0.10 -25.94
C LYS A 227 -12.20 -0.60 -25.44
N GLY A 228 -12.35 -0.84 -24.13
CA GLY A 228 -13.58 -1.34 -23.53
C GLY A 228 -14.57 -0.25 -23.14
N ASP A 229 -15.62 -0.64 -22.42
CA ASP A 229 -16.63 0.30 -21.90
C ASP A 229 -16.14 1.06 -20.67
N LEU A 230 -16.04 2.38 -20.78
CA LEU A 230 -15.51 3.25 -19.72
C LEU A 230 -16.40 3.31 -18.48
N LYS A 231 -17.72 3.12 -18.64
CA LYS A 231 -18.62 3.00 -17.50
C LYS A 231 -18.27 1.77 -16.66
N THR A 232 -17.98 0.65 -17.31
CA THR A 232 -17.54 -0.59 -16.64
C THR A 232 -16.19 -0.42 -15.97
N LEU A 233 -15.24 0.27 -16.62
CA LEU A 233 -13.93 0.60 -16.01
C LEU A 233 -14.11 1.42 -14.74
N TYR A 234 -14.88 2.52 -14.80
CA TYR A 234 -15.20 3.37 -13.66
C TYR A 234 -15.87 2.58 -12.52
N ASN A 235 -16.93 1.82 -12.82
CA ASN A 235 -17.63 1.01 -11.81
C ASN A 235 -16.71 -0.03 -11.16
N SER A 236 -15.78 -0.59 -11.93
CA SER A 236 -14.80 -1.56 -11.42
C SER A 236 -13.78 -0.90 -10.52
N ALA A 237 -13.28 0.29 -10.90
CA ALA A 237 -12.39 1.10 -10.06
C ALA A 237 -13.05 1.47 -8.74
N LEU A 238 -14.32 1.88 -8.75
CA LEU A 238 -15.08 2.15 -7.52
C LEU A 238 -15.12 0.92 -6.59
N ARG A 239 -15.41 -0.26 -7.14
CA ARG A 239 -15.49 -1.52 -6.37
C ARG A 239 -14.16 -1.91 -5.71
N ILE A 240 -13.04 -1.57 -6.33
CA ILE A 240 -11.70 -1.88 -5.82
C ILE A 240 -11.00 -0.70 -5.12
N SER A 241 -11.65 0.45 -5.03
CA SER A 241 -11.05 1.71 -4.56
C SER A 241 -10.44 1.61 -3.17
N PHE A 242 -11.09 0.93 -2.22
CA PHE A 242 -10.54 0.73 -0.88
C PHE A 242 -9.24 -0.11 -0.87
N TRP A 243 -9.10 -1.03 -1.83
CA TRP A 243 -7.86 -1.79 -2.02
C TRP A 243 -6.76 -0.93 -2.62
N LEU A 244 -7.09 -0.09 -3.60
CA LEU A 244 -6.11 0.84 -4.18
C LEU A 244 -5.68 1.93 -3.18
N ALA A 245 -6.62 2.46 -2.39
CA ALA A 245 -6.33 3.40 -1.30
C ALA A 245 -5.42 2.73 -0.27
N GLY A 246 -5.79 1.50 0.11
CA GLY A 246 -4.90 0.46 0.59
C GLY A 246 -3.45 0.62 0.13
N LEU A 247 -3.25 0.32 -1.15
CA LEU A 247 -1.92 0.11 -1.67
C LEU A 247 -1.11 1.41 -1.59
N SER A 248 -1.81 2.53 -1.73
CA SER A 248 -1.25 3.87 -1.64
C SER A 248 -0.63 4.17 -0.27
N VAL A 249 -1.34 3.88 0.82
CA VAL A 249 -0.80 4.07 2.18
C VAL A 249 0.36 3.13 2.45
N LEU A 250 0.26 1.88 1.99
CA LEU A 250 1.35 0.91 2.12
C LEU A 250 2.62 1.45 1.45
N CYS A 251 2.49 1.99 0.24
CA CYS A 251 3.59 2.58 -0.49
C CYS A 251 4.17 3.81 0.23
N ASP A 252 3.33 4.71 0.74
CA ASP A 252 3.78 5.89 1.51
C ASP A 252 4.51 5.48 2.81
N TRP A 253 4.02 4.49 3.54
CA TRP A 253 4.67 4.02 4.76
C TRP A 253 6.04 3.41 4.52
N ILE A 254 6.21 2.65 3.43
CA ILE A 254 7.49 2.07 3.06
C ILE A 254 8.42 3.17 2.53
N GLY A 255 7.94 4.05 1.65
CA GLY A 255 8.68 5.20 1.10
C GLY A 255 9.04 6.26 2.15
N SER A 256 8.39 6.23 3.32
CA SER A 256 8.68 7.10 4.47
C SER A 256 9.74 6.52 5.42
N ASN A 257 10.27 5.32 5.17
CA ASN A 257 11.31 4.72 6.01
C ASN A 257 12.65 5.45 5.82
N ALA A 258 12.99 6.35 6.75
CA ALA A 258 14.19 7.18 6.70
C ALA A 258 15.52 6.41 6.76
N GLU A 259 15.53 5.15 7.21
CA GLU A 259 16.75 4.32 7.22
C GLU A 259 17.16 3.90 5.80
N ILE A 260 16.16 3.58 4.96
CA ILE A 260 16.36 3.14 3.58
C ILE A 260 16.29 4.34 2.64
N PHE A 261 15.24 5.16 2.76
CA PHE A 261 15.03 6.39 2.02
C PHE A 261 15.70 7.56 2.74
N LYS A 262 17.03 7.55 2.71
CA LYS A 262 17.84 8.63 3.29
C LYS A 262 17.52 9.96 2.62
N TYR A 263 17.39 10.99 3.47
CA TYR A 263 17.07 12.34 3.06
C TYR A 263 18.06 12.86 2.01
N HIS A 264 17.49 13.30 0.89
CA HIS A 264 18.19 13.92 -0.22
C HIS A 264 17.77 15.40 -0.30
N GLN A 265 18.73 16.30 -0.07
CA GLN A 265 18.54 17.76 0.02
C GLN A 265 19.01 18.50 -1.24
N THR A 266 19.99 17.92 -1.94
CA THR A 266 20.62 18.55 -3.11
C THR A 266 19.90 18.16 -4.39
N PRO A 267 19.46 19.12 -5.22
CA PRO A 267 18.81 18.79 -6.48
C PRO A 267 19.72 18.10 -7.49
N ILE A 268 19.30 16.92 -7.93
CA ILE A 268 19.70 16.20 -9.13
C ILE A 268 18.46 15.96 -10.02
N ASP A 269 18.67 15.61 -11.29
CA ASP A 269 17.56 15.32 -12.22
C ASP A 269 16.58 14.27 -11.67
N LEU A 270 15.27 14.48 -11.89
CA LEU A 270 14.22 13.62 -11.34
C LEU A 270 14.25 12.21 -11.94
N GLU A 271 14.52 12.09 -13.23
CA GLU A 271 14.60 10.79 -13.92
C GLU A 271 15.83 10.02 -13.46
N GLU A 272 16.96 10.72 -13.28
CA GLU A 272 18.15 10.16 -12.66
C GLU A 272 17.90 9.70 -11.22
N TYR A 273 17.27 10.53 -10.39
CA TYR A 273 16.92 10.16 -9.00
C TYR A 273 16.02 8.92 -8.98
N TYR A 274 14.96 8.92 -9.79
CA TYR A 274 14.01 7.82 -9.83
C TYR A 274 14.67 6.49 -10.22
N THR A 275 15.41 6.51 -11.34
CA THR A 275 15.97 5.29 -11.94
C THR A 275 17.16 4.73 -11.15
N LYS A 276 18.04 5.60 -10.62
CA LYS A 276 19.28 5.17 -9.95
C LYS A 276 19.15 5.05 -8.44
N ILE A 277 18.25 5.82 -7.81
CA ILE A 277 18.13 5.90 -6.34
C ILE A 277 16.81 5.29 -5.87
N SER A 278 15.66 5.85 -6.28
CA SER A 278 14.35 5.43 -5.76
C SER A 278 14.06 3.96 -6.02
N LEU A 279 14.21 3.49 -7.27
CA LEU A 279 13.93 2.09 -7.62
C LEU A 279 14.84 1.10 -6.86
N LYS A 280 16.12 1.45 -6.68
CA LYS A 280 17.07 0.61 -5.93
C LYS A 280 16.70 0.52 -4.45
N ARG A 281 16.35 1.66 -3.83
CA ARG A 281 15.91 1.73 -2.42
C ARG A 281 14.57 1.05 -2.22
N ALA A 282 13.63 1.20 -3.15
CA ALA A 282 12.36 0.51 -3.15
C ALA A 282 12.53 -1.01 -3.22
N LEU A 283 13.41 -1.51 -4.09
CA LEU A 283 13.76 -2.93 -4.17
C LEU A 283 14.29 -3.46 -2.83
N GLU A 284 15.20 -2.72 -2.20
CA GLU A 284 15.69 -3.05 -0.87
C GLU A 284 14.58 -3.04 0.19
N ALA A 285 13.74 -2.01 0.22
CA ALA A 285 12.64 -1.87 1.16
C ALA A 285 11.61 -2.98 1.02
N ILE A 286 11.19 -3.30 -0.20
CA ILE A 286 10.24 -4.38 -0.46
C ILE A 286 10.82 -5.74 -0.05
N ASN A 287 12.08 -6.01 -0.36
CA ASN A 287 12.73 -7.26 0.05
C ASN A 287 12.84 -7.40 1.58
N ARG A 288 13.05 -6.29 2.30
CA ARG A 288 13.12 -6.25 3.77
C ARG A 288 11.74 -6.26 4.44
N SER A 289 10.71 -5.75 3.77
CA SER A 289 9.37 -5.60 4.35
C SER A 289 8.69 -6.93 4.71
N GLY A 290 9.10 -8.03 4.06
CA GLY A 290 8.42 -9.32 4.17
C GLY A 290 7.05 -9.35 3.48
N LEU A 291 6.79 -8.41 2.57
CA LEU A 291 5.47 -8.25 1.95
C LEU A 291 5.27 -8.98 0.60
N LEU A 292 6.27 -9.70 0.10
CA LEU A 292 6.12 -10.43 -1.15
C LEU A 292 5.47 -11.79 -0.92
N PRO A 293 4.65 -12.36 -1.82
CA PRO A 293 4.08 -13.69 -1.61
C PRO A 293 5.14 -14.76 -1.31
N SER A 294 4.81 -15.73 -0.45
CA SER A 294 5.64 -16.92 -0.20
C SER A 294 5.16 -18.10 -1.05
N LYS A 295 6.08 -18.97 -1.48
CA LYS A 295 5.72 -20.15 -2.27
C LYS A 295 5.08 -21.20 -1.37
N ILE A 296 3.92 -21.69 -1.80
CA ILE A 296 3.15 -22.72 -1.09
C ILE A 296 3.74 -24.09 -1.40
N THR A 297 3.80 -24.98 -0.40
CA THR A 297 4.21 -26.36 -0.64
C THR A 297 3.12 -27.10 -1.41
N PHE A 298 3.49 -27.75 -2.50
CA PHE A 298 2.58 -28.67 -3.20
C PHE A 298 2.72 -30.07 -2.59
N ASN A 299 1.73 -30.45 -1.77
CA ASN A 299 1.64 -31.77 -1.16
C ASN A 299 0.21 -32.30 -1.29
N LYS A 300 0.08 -33.52 -1.81
CA LYS A 300 -1.19 -34.26 -1.94
C LYS A 300 -1.68 -34.80 -0.59
N ASP A 301 -0.77 -35.06 0.34
CA ASP A 301 -1.10 -35.50 1.69
C ASP A 301 -1.20 -34.27 2.61
N HIS A 302 -2.39 -33.68 2.66
CA HIS A 302 -2.66 -32.47 3.44
C HIS A 302 -2.59 -32.70 4.95
N PHE A 303 -2.54 -33.95 5.42
CA PHE A 303 -2.46 -34.25 6.85
C PHE A 303 -1.05 -34.02 7.41
N ARG A 304 -0.02 -34.12 6.55
CA ARG A 304 1.40 -33.87 6.93
C ARG A 304 1.71 -32.45 7.38
N ILE A 305 0.75 -31.54 7.27
CA ILE A 305 0.84 -30.22 7.91
C ILE A 305 0.96 -30.38 9.44
N PHE A 306 0.30 -31.41 10.00
CA PHE A 306 0.21 -31.70 11.42
C PHE A 306 0.92 -33.02 11.75
N GLU A 307 2.15 -32.96 12.27
CA GLU A 307 2.93 -34.16 12.62
C GLU A 307 2.25 -35.02 13.71
N TYR A 308 1.43 -34.39 14.56
CA TYR A 308 0.68 -35.08 15.61
C TYR A 308 -0.59 -35.79 15.11
N LEU A 309 -1.03 -35.50 13.88
CA LEU A 309 -2.28 -36.06 13.35
C LEU A 309 -2.04 -37.45 12.76
N ARG A 310 -2.34 -38.49 13.54
CA ARG A 310 -2.20 -39.90 13.11
C ARG A 310 -3.41 -40.40 12.34
N GLU A 311 -4.60 -40.13 12.85
CA GLU A 311 -5.87 -40.56 12.24
C GLU A 311 -6.79 -39.35 12.03
N PRO A 312 -7.13 -39.00 10.77
CA PRO A 312 -7.95 -37.83 10.51
C PRO A 312 -9.43 -38.09 10.83
N THR A 313 -10.08 -37.11 11.44
CA THR A 313 -11.52 -37.15 11.73
C THR A 313 -12.35 -37.10 10.44
N PRO A 314 -13.63 -37.51 10.46
CA PRO A 314 -14.49 -37.47 9.28
C PRO A 314 -14.54 -36.08 8.61
N LEU A 315 -14.59 -35.00 9.41
CA LEU A 315 -14.58 -33.63 8.89
C LEU A 315 -13.24 -33.27 8.23
N GLN A 316 -12.11 -33.69 8.82
CA GLN A 316 -10.78 -33.46 8.23
C GLN A 316 -10.61 -34.22 6.91
N LYS A 317 -11.07 -35.48 6.84
CA LYS A 317 -11.11 -36.27 5.59
C LYS A 317 -11.96 -35.58 4.53
N PHE A 318 -13.17 -35.16 4.88
CA PHE A 318 -14.04 -34.39 3.98
C PHE A 318 -13.34 -33.13 3.44
N CYS A 319 -12.73 -32.32 4.31
CA CYS A 319 -12.00 -31.11 3.89
C CYS A 319 -10.78 -31.41 3.00
N SER A 320 -10.18 -32.60 3.11
CA SER A 320 -9.08 -33.02 2.24
C SER A 320 -9.54 -33.44 0.83
N GLU A 321 -10.80 -33.82 0.66
CA GLU A 321 -11.32 -34.41 -0.58
C GLU A 321 -12.33 -33.51 -1.30
N VAL A 322 -13.05 -32.64 -0.57
CA VAL A 322 -14.14 -31.83 -1.11
C VAL A 322 -13.72 -31.06 -2.37
N ALA A 323 -14.55 -31.06 -3.40
CA ALA A 323 -14.28 -30.33 -4.61
C ALA A 323 -14.26 -28.82 -4.34
N ILE A 324 -13.16 -28.17 -4.71
CA ILE A 324 -13.02 -26.71 -4.63
C ILE A 324 -13.46 -26.16 -5.99
N PRO A 325 -14.45 -25.27 -6.07
CA PRO A 325 -14.85 -24.65 -7.34
C PRO A 325 -13.82 -23.60 -7.79
N ASP A 326 -13.93 -23.11 -9.02
CA ASP A 326 -13.06 -22.03 -9.54
C ASP A 326 -13.55 -20.62 -9.15
N SER A 327 -14.72 -20.53 -8.51
CA SER A 327 -15.33 -19.29 -8.05
C SER A 327 -15.07 -19.03 -6.55
N PRO A 328 -15.13 -17.75 -6.11
CA PRO A 328 -15.07 -17.41 -4.69
C PRO A 328 -16.13 -18.19 -3.90
N SER A 329 -15.71 -18.81 -2.79
CA SER A 329 -16.52 -19.78 -2.04
C SER A 329 -16.55 -19.49 -0.54
N LEU A 330 -17.68 -19.82 0.10
CA LEU A 330 -17.84 -19.82 1.54
C LEU A 330 -18.07 -21.26 2.00
N PHE A 331 -17.19 -21.75 2.88
CA PHE A 331 -17.33 -23.06 3.51
C PHE A 331 -17.75 -22.87 4.97
N ILE A 332 -18.81 -23.56 5.38
CA ILE A 332 -19.29 -23.58 6.77
C ILE A 332 -19.04 -25.00 7.30
N LEU A 333 -18.20 -25.13 8.33
CA LEU A 333 -17.81 -26.40 8.92
C LEU A 333 -18.44 -26.53 10.31
N GLU A 334 -19.44 -27.40 10.44
CA GLU A 334 -20.19 -27.61 11.68
C GLU A 334 -19.87 -28.98 12.28
N ASP A 335 -19.46 -29.00 13.55
CA ASP A 335 -19.12 -30.22 14.27
C ASP A 335 -18.99 -29.95 15.79
N VAL A 336 -18.91 -31.00 16.61
CA VAL A 336 -18.75 -30.91 18.06
C VAL A 336 -17.41 -30.28 18.47
N THR A 337 -17.33 -29.71 19.66
CA THR A 337 -16.07 -29.18 20.21
C THR A 337 -15.05 -30.31 20.36
N GLY A 338 -13.78 -30.02 20.08
CA GLY A 338 -12.71 -31.03 20.11
C GLY A 338 -12.60 -31.94 18.89
N SER A 339 -13.53 -31.89 17.92
CA SER A 339 -13.50 -32.75 16.72
C SER A 339 -12.40 -32.43 15.68
N GLY A 340 -11.55 -31.44 15.96
CA GLY A 340 -10.48 -31.02 15.06
C GLY A 340 -10.93 -30.11 13.90
N LYS A 341 -11.95 -29.27 14.12
CA LYS A 341 -12.42 -28.26 13.15
C LYS A 341 -11.32 -27.32 12.66
N THR A 342 -10.38 -26.96 13.53
CA THR A 342 -9.27 -26.07 13.20
C THR A 342 -8.35 -26.70 12.15
N GLU A 343 -7.95 -27.95 12.37
CA GLU A 343 -7.15 -28.73 11.42
C GLU A 343 -7.90 -28.92 10.10
N ALA A 344 -9.21 -29.21 10.15
CA ALA A 344 -10.04 -29.34 8.95
C ALA A 344 -10.06 -28.03 8.12
N ALA A 345 -10.23 -26.88 8.78
CA ALA A 345 -10.21 -25.57 8.14
C ALA A 345 -8.84 -25.22 7.54
N LEU A 346 -7.75 -25.60 8.20
CA LEU A 346 -6.38 -25.40 7.72
C LEU A 346 -6.04 -26.31 6.53
N ILE A 347 -6.48 -27.57 6.55
CA ILE A 347 -6.38 -28.50 5.40
C ILE A 347 -7.07 -27.88 4.18
N LEU A 348 -8.31 -27.43 4.34
CA LEU A 348 -9.07 -26.79 3.26
C LEU A 348 -8.41 -25.50 2.77
N THR A 349 -7.89 -24.70 3.70
CA THR A 349 -7.17 -23.45 3.38
C THR A 349 -5.89 -23.71 2.60
N HIS A 350 -5.11 -24.73 2.99
CA HIS A 350 -3.92 -25.12 2.26
C HIS A 350 -4.25 -25.58 0.82
N ARG A 351 -5.34 -26.35 0.65
CA ARG A 351 -5.82 -26.74 -0.69
C ARG A 351 -6.26 -25.53 -1.52
N LEU A 352 -6.95 -24.57 -0.92
CA LEU A 352 -7.31 -23.30 -1.57
C LEU A 352 -6.05 -22.52 -2.01
N MET A 353 -5.02 -22.47 -1.16
CA MET A 353 -3.74 -21.82 -1.46
C MET A 353 -2.94 -22.55 -2.54
N GLN A 354 -3.06 -23.87 -2.66
CA GLN A 354 -2.43 -24.65 -3.74
C GLN A 354 -3.15 -24.48 -5.08
N LYS A 355 -4.49 -24.39 -5.06
CA LYS A 355 -5.30 -24.28 -6.28
C LYS A 355 -5.35 -22.85 -6.82
N SER A 356 -5.40 -21.86 -5.94
CA SER A 356 -5.57 -20.45 -6.28
C SER A 356 -4.28 -19.67 -6.03
N ALA A 357 -4.22 -18.43 -6.50
CA ALA A 357 -3.05 -17.57 -6.32
C ALA A 357 -2.94 -16.95 -4.90
N TYR A 358 -3.44 -17.64 -3.87
CA TYR A 358 -3.39 -17.15 -2.48
C TYR A 358 -2.08 -17.58 -1.82
N SER A 359 -1.38 -16.63 -1.17
CA SER A 359 -0.07 -16.87 -0.53
C SER A 359 -0.07 -16.70 0.99
N GLY A 360 -1.25 -16.61 1.60
CA GLY A 360 -1.46 -16.42 3.03
C GLY A 360 -2.94 -16.49 3.39
N PHE A 361 -3.27 -16.49 4.69
CA PHE A 361 -4.64 -16.58 5.19
C PHE A 361 -4.82 -15.81 6.49
N TYR A 362 -6.06 -15.50 6.86
CA TYR A 362 -6.41 -14.80 8.09
C TYR A 362 -7.27 -15.70 8.97
N VAL A 363 -7.02 -15.70 10.28
CA VAL A 363 -7.79 -16.46 11.27
C VAL A 363 -8.47 -15.49 12.24
N GLY A 364 -9.78 -15.31 12.08
CA GLY A 364 -10.60 -14.49 12.95
C GLY A 364 -11.00 -15.25 14.20
N LEU A 365 -10.71 -14.69 15.38
CA LEU A 365 -10.93 -15.33 16.67
C LEU A 365 -11.79 -14.46 17.61
N PRO A 366 -12.55 -15.10 18.52
CA PRO A 366 -13.53 -14.39 19.33
C PRO A 366 -12.92 -13.65 20.52
N THR A 367 -11.68 -13.94 20.94
CA THR A 367 -11.03 -13.27 22.09
C THR A 367 -9.50 -13.19 21.93
N MET A 368 -8.84 -12.33 22.72
CA MET A 368 -7.37 -12.28 22.75
C MET A 368 -6.75 -13.59 23.28
N ALA A 369 -7.37 -14.22 24.28
CA ALA A 369 -6.88 -15.49 24.83
C ALA A 369 -6.90 -16.61 23.79
N THR A 370 -7.98 -16.69 22.99
CA THR A 370 -8.07 -17.65 21.89
C THR A 370 -7.05 -17.33 20.78
N ALA A 371 -6.77 -16.04 20.51
CA ALA A 371 -5.70 -15.62 19.60
C ALA A 371 -4.31 -16.06 20.06
N ASN A 372 -3.98 -15.93 21.35
CA ASN A 372 -2.71 -16.39 21.91
C ASN A 372 -2.56 -17.91 21.80
N GLY A 373 -3.57 -18.68 22.23
CA GLY A 373 -3.54 -20.14 22.15
C GLY A 373 -3.44 -20.64 20.69
N MET A 374 -4.14 -19.98 19.77
CA MET A 374 -4.04 -20.32 18.35
C MET A 374 -2.69 -19.91 17.74
N TYR A 375 -2.07 -18.82 18.22
CA TYR A 375 -0.74 -18.42 17.77
C TYR A 375 0.31 -19.49 18.10
N GLN A 376 0.31 -20.00 19.32
CA GLN A 376 1.21 -21.09 19.75
C GLN A 376 1.00 -22.38 18.96
N ARG A 377 -0.26 -22.72 18.65
CA ARG A 377 -0.57 -23.87 17.78
C ARG A 377 -0.05 -23.64 16.37
N MET A 378 -0.27 -22.46 15.81
CA MET A 378 0.17 -22.13 14.46
C MET A 378 1.69 -22.04 14.32
N SER A 379 2.41 -21.53 15.33
CA SER A 379 3.87 -21.43 15.27
C SER A 379 4.54 -22.79 15.04
N GLY A 380 3.95 -23.87 15.53
CA GLY A 380 4.49 -25.22 15.32
C GLY A 380 4.23 -25.82 13.93
N VAL A 381 3.27 -25.30 13.15
CA VAL A 381 2.81 -25.97 11.92
C VAL A 381 2.83 -25.07 10.67
N TYR A 382 2.86 -23.74 10.83
CA TYR A 382 2.64 -22.84 9.69
C TYR A 382 3.71 -22.93 8.60
N ARG A 383 4.97 -23.24 8.96
CA ARG A 383 6.05 -23.41 7.98
C ARG A 383 5.79 -24.59 7.04
N ASN A 384 5.06 -25.61 7.49
CA ASN A 384 4.73 -26.78 6.68
C ASN A 384 3.78 -26.46 5.51
N LEU A 385 3.14 -25.28 5.52
CA LEU A 385 2.29 -24.79 4.44
C LEU A 385 3.09 -24.19 3.27
N TYR A 386 4.38 -23.93 3.47
CA TYR A 386 5.23 -23.22 2.50
C TYR A 386 6.46 -24.05 2.15
N THR A 387 7.12 -23.71 1.03
CA THR A 387 8.36 -24.38 0.62
C THR A 387 9.47 -24.13 1.64
N LYS A 388 10.46 -25.04 1.73
CA LYS A 388 11.56 -24.93 2.71
C LYS A 388 12.36 -23.62 2.57
N GLU A 389 12.49 -23.12 1.34
CA GLU A 389 13.19 -21.88 1.01
C GLU A 389 12.35 -20.63 1.32
N SER A 390 11.06 -20.79 1.57
CA SER A 390 10.16 -19.68 1.90
C SER A 390 10.27 -19.32 3.38
N ILE A 391 10.28 -18.01 3.66
CA ILE A 391 10.26 -17.47 5.03
C ILE A 391 8.93 -16.72 5.23
N PRO A 392 7.81 -17.43 5.43
CA PRO A 392 6.51 -16.84 5.73
C PRO A 392 6.53 -16.13 7.10
N SER A 393 5.72 -15.09 7.25
CA SER A 393 5.57 -14.37 8.53
C SER A 393 4.37 -14.92 9.31
N LEU A 394 4.46 -14.99 10.63
CA LEU A 394 3.32 -15.27 11.50
C LEU A 394 3.05 -14.04 12.37
N VAL A 395 1.84 -13.48 12.30
CA VAL A 395 1.54 -12.18 12.92
C VAL A 395 0.38 -12.30 13.90
N LEU A 396 0.64 -11.99 15.17
CA LEU A 396 -0.42 -11.79 16.15
C LEU A 396 -0.93 -10.35 16.08
N ALA A 397 -2.22 -10.18 15.84
CA ALA A 397 -2.83 -8.88 15.55
C ALA A 397 -3.91 -8.54 16.60
N HIS A 398 -3.57 -8.40 17.89
CA HIS A 398 -4.48 -7.76 18.86
C HIS A 398 -3.75 -6.69 19.70
N GLY A 399 -4.54 -5.84 20.37
CA GLY A 399 -4.06 -4.63 21.08
C GLY A 399 -3.11 -4.89 22.26
N ALA A 400 -3.09 -6.12 22.79
CA ALA A 400 -2.30 -6.51 23.96
C ALA A 400 -1.15 -7.49 23.65
N ARG A 401 -0.76 -7.66 22.37
CA ARG A 401 0.26 -8.64 21.97
C ARG A 401 1.65 -8.40 22.56
N ASN A 402 1.94 -7.18 22.99
CA ASN A 402 3.19 -6.86 23.69
C ASN A 402 3.26 -7.54 25.08
N LEU A 403 2.20 -8.20 25.52
CA LEU A 403 2.18 -9.03 26.73
C LEU A 403 2.33 -10.54 26.43
N SER A 404 2.46 -10.92 25.15
CA SER A 404 2.71 -12.30 24.76
C SER A 404 4.21 -12.50 24.56
N ASP A 405 4.84 -13.16 25.52
CA ASP A 405 6.28 -13.48 25.46
C ASP A 405 6.62 -14.29 24.20
N SER A 406 5.73 -15.22 23.80
CA SER A 406 5.87 -16.01 22.56
C SER A 406 5.81 -15.18 21.28
N PHE A 407 5.10 -14.04 21.29
CA PHE A 407 5.10 -13.13 20.15
C PHE A 407 6.33 -12.20 20.20
N GLN A 408 6.71 -11.69 21.36
CA GLN A 408 7.90 -10.85 21.47
C GLN A 408 9.17 -11.60 21.06
N SER A 409 9.30 -12.87 21.42
CA SER A 409 10.42 -13.73 21.02
C SER A 409 10.42 -14.07 19.51
N SER A 410 9.28 -13.93 18.84
CA SER A 410 9.14 -14.11 17.38
C SER A 410 9.51 -12.87 16.56
N VAL A 411 9.62 -11.69 17.20
CA VAL A 411 9.94 -10.43 16.52
C VAL A 411 11.45 -10.36 16.35
N ILE A 412 11.91 -10.62 15.13
CA ILE A 412 13.33 -10.65 14.79
C ILE A 412 13.72 -9.34 14.09
N SER A 413 14.82 -8.73 14.53
CA SER A 413 15.37 -7.53 13.88
C SER A 413 15.91 -7.79 12.48
N ASP A 414 15.88 -6.79 11.61
CA ASP A 414 16.28 -6.89 10.18
C ASP A 414 17.66 -7.55 9.98
N ASN A 415 18.59 -7.34 10.92
CA ASN A 415 19.93 -7.95 10.88
C ASN A 415 19.92 -9.45 11.22
N ALA A 416 18.99 -9.89 12.07
CA ALA A 416 18.91 -11.27 12.51
C ALA A 416 18.25 -12.20 11.47
N ILE A 417 17.36 -11.67 10.61
CA ILE A 417 16.81 -12.41 9.46
C ILE A 417 17.90 -12.69 8.41
N LEU A 418 18.85 -11.77 8.23
CA LEU A 418 19.99 -11.95 7.32
C LEU A 418 21.03 -12.92 7.88
N THR A 419 21.27 -12.93 9.20
CA THR A 419 22.12 -13.96 9.82
C THR A 419 21.45 -15.33 9.76
N ASP A 420 20.14 -15.43 9.95
CA ASP A 420 19.40 -16.69 9.84
C ASP A 420 19.36 -17.21 8.38
N ARG A 421 19.32 -16.31 7.37
CA ARG A 421 19.56 -16.67 5.95
C ARG A 421 20.93 -17.32 5.73
N ASN A 422 21.98 -16.84 6.39
CA ASN A 422 23.33 -17.40 6.26
C ASN A 422 23.51 -18.68 7.10
N TYR A 423 22.81 -18.79 8.24
CA TYR A 423 22.88 -19.94 9.14
C TYR A 423 22.10 -21.14 8.57
N SER A 424 20.88 -20.91 8.07
CA SER A 424 20.03 -21.95 7.46
C SER A 424 20.56 -22.51 6.13
N LEU A 425 21.47 -21.80 5.46
CA LEU A 425 22.18 -22.30 4.27
C LEU A 425 23.44 -23.13 4.60
N GLN A 426 23.89 -23.15 5.87
CA GLN A 426 25.19 -23.73 6.25
C GLN A 426 25.12 -25.00 7.12
N LEU A 427 23.94 -25.44 7.60
CA LEU A 427 23.85 -26.59 8.50
C LEU A 427 22.82 -27.63 8.05
N ASP A 428 23.36 -28.77 7.60
CA ASP A 428 22.69 -30.06 7.39
C ASP A 428 22.66 -30.90 8.69
N LYS A 429 22.48 -30.28 9.87
CA LYS A 429 22.48 -31.03 11.15
C LYS A 429 21.45 -30.55 12.20
N ASP A 430 20.84 -31.59 12.79
CA ASP A 430 19.89 -31.73 13.90
C ASP A 430 18.45 -31.17 13.77
N PRO A 431 17.41 -32.03 13.86
CA PRO A 431 16.00 -31.65 13.74
C PRO A 431 15.38 -31.12 15.06
N GLU A 432 16.16 -30.86 16.11
CA GLU A 432 15.65 -30.49 17.44
C GLU A 432 15.62 -28.98 17.76
N GLU A 433 16.11 -28.09 16.88
CA GLU A 433 15.86 -26.66 17.04
C GLU A 433 14.46 -26.31 16.53
N SER A 434 13.50 -26.31 17.46
CA SER A 434 12.12 -25.90 17.23
C SER A 434 12.08 -24.58 16.46
N ALA A 435 11.53 -24.61 15.24
CA ALA A 435 11.42 -23.43 14.39
C ALA A 435 10.70 -22.29 15.12
N SER A 436 11.46 -21.31 15.62
CA SER A 436 10.89 -20.11 16.23
C SER A 436 10.03 -19.38 15.19
N ALA A 437 8.81 -19.00 15.55
CA ALA A 437 7.97 -18.18 14.68
C ALA A 437 8.71 -16.90 14.30
N ILE A 438 8.57 -16.45 13.05
CA ILE A 438 9.22 -15.23 12.56
C ILE A 438 8.15 -14.19 12.25
N CYS A 439 8.27 -13.01 12.88
CA CYS A 439 7.48 -11.83 12.61
C CYS A 439 8.41 -10.67 12.20
N ASN A 440 8.26 -10.16 10.98
CA ASN A 440 8.99 -8.97 10.53
C ASN A 440 8.60 -7.75 11.38
N ILE A 441 9.60 -6.97 11.84
CA ILE A 441 9.39 -5.77 12.68
C ILE A 441 8.45 -4.76 12.00
N TRP A 442 8.53 -4.64 10.67
CA TRP A 442 7.65 -3.73 9.94
C TRP A 442 6.15 -4.09 10.09
N LEU A 443 5.82 -5.39 10.07
CA LEU A 443 4.48 -5.93 10.36
C LEU A 443 4.15 -5.91 11.87
N SER A 444 5.15 -5.67 12.71
CA SER A 444 5.02 -5.58 14.17
C SER A 444 4.79 -4.16 14.71
N ASP A 445 4.46 -3.17 13.87
CA ASP A 445 4.14 -1.79 14.30
C ASP A 445 2.62 -1.53 14.40
N ASN A 446 2.17 -0.74 15.39
CA ASN A 446 0.78 -0.62 15.86
C ASN A 446 -0.14 0.21 14.94
N GLN A 447 0.35 1.30 14.35
CA GLN A 447 -0.44 2.15 13.44
C GLN A 447 -0.66 1.49 12.08
N LYS A 448 0.17 0.48 11.73
CA LYS A 448 0.16 -0.21 10.45
C LYS A 448 -0.83 -1.38 10.35
N LYS A 449 -1.55 -1.68 11.44
CA LYS A 449 -2.43 -2.86 11.60
C LYS A 449 -3.86 -2.70 11.13
N VAL A 450 -4.46 -1.53 11.38
CA VAL A 450 -5.89 -1.29 11.05
C VAL A 450 -6.09 -1.26 9.53
N PHE A 451 -5.02 -0.92 8.82
CA PHE A 451 -5.02 -0.71 7.39
C PHE A 451 -4.56 -1.96 6.62
N SER A 452 -3.66 -2.76 7.19
CA SER A 452 -3.34 -4.11 6.72
C SER A 452 -4.45 -5.14 6.99
N ARG A 453 -5.62 -4.69 7.49
CA ARG A 453 -6.93 -5.39 7.44
C ARG A 453 -7.50 -5.46 6.03
N THR A 454 -7.16 -4.51 5.17
CA THR A 454 -7.89 -4.26 3.92
C THR A 454 -7.18 -4.84 2.69
N LEU A 455 -5.89 -5.18 2.75
CA LEU A 455 -5.10 -5.16 1.51
C LEU A 455 -3.94 -6.14 1.31
N GLU A 456 -3.76 -7.15 2.15
CA GLU A 456 -2.55 -7.99 2.08
C GLU A 456 -2.87 -9.45 1.80
N SER A 457 -2.71 -9.87 0.55
CA SER A 457 -2.57 -11.28 0.12
C SER A 457 -1.22 -11.89 0.53
N VAL A 458 -0.63 -11.44 1.63
CA VAL A 458 0.83 -11.38 1.77
C VAL A 458 1.30 -12.02 3.07
N ARG A 459 2.04 -13.13 2.91
CA ARG A 459 2.92 -13.86 3.86
C ARG A 459 2.42 -14.20 5.26
N SER A 460 1.32 -13.63 5.73
CA SER A 460 1.04 -13.50 7.14
C SER A 460 -0.23 -14.21 7.52
N ILE A 461 -0.10 -15.15 8.46
CA ILE A 461 -1.23 -15.66 9.21
C ILE A 461 -1.51 -14.65 10.31
N LYS A 462 -2.65 -13.98 10.21
CA LYS A 462 -3.07 -12.94 11.16
C LYS A 462 -4.16 -13.49 12.09
N LEU A 463 -3.94 -13.38 13.40
CA LEU A 463 -4.87 -13.79 14.46
C LEU A 463 -5.39 -12.55 15.21
N PHE A 464 -6.71 -12.32 15.26
CA PHE A 464 -7.29 -11.04 15.72
C PHE A 464 -8.54 -11.19 16.59
N PHE A 465 -8.80 -10.15 17.40
CA PHE A 465 -10.03 -9.88 18.16
C PHE A 465 -10.42 -8.38 18.07
N PRO A 466 -11.68 -8.01 17.76
CA PRO A 466 -12.11 -6.61 17.77
C PRO A 466 -12.46 -6.12 19.18
N TYR A 467 -11.87 -5.01 19.61
CA TYR A 467 -12.48 -4.13 20.61
C TYR A 467 -12.64 -2.73 20.03
N SER A 468 -13.88 -2.21 20.10
CA SER A 468 -14.18 -0.79 20.18
C SER A 468 -15.42 -0.65 21.09
N PRO A 469 -15.42 0.24 22.10
CA PRO A 469 -16.52 0.38 23.03
C PRO A 469 -17.60 1.27 22.42
N LEU A 470 -18.52 0.67 21.66
CA LEU A 470 -19.81 1.28 21.37
C LEU A 470 -20.88 0.21 21.56
N SER A 471 -21.77 0.48 22.51
CA SER A 471 -22.91 -0.35 22.91
C SER A 471 -23.68 -0.88 21.71
N PHE A 472 -23.73 -2.21 21.55
CA PHE A 472 -24.55 -2.89 20.55
C PHE A 472 -25.97 -3.08 21.08
N ASN A 473 -26.96 -2.64 20.30
CA ASN A 473 -28.39 -2.87 20.52
C ASN A 473 -28.80 -4.19 19.83
N PRO A 474 -29.43 -5.17 20.50
CA PRO A 474 -29.59 -6.54 19.97
C PRO A 474 -30.60 -6.74 18.83
N PHE A 475 -31.22 -5.68 18.30
CA PHE A 475 -32.39 -5.83 17.41
C PHE A 475 -32.15 -5.55 15.90
N GLU A 476 -30.92 -5.27 15.45
CA GLU A 476 -30.60 -5.07 14.03
C GLU A 476 -29.85 -6.27 13.42
N CYS A 477 -30.51 -7.44 13.35
CA CYS A 477 -29.92 -8.67 12.81
C CYS A 477 -30.07 -8.83 11.27
N SER A 478 -30.56 -7.82 10.55
CA SER A 478 -30.89 -7.93 9.12
C SER A 478 -29.86 -7.32 8.15
N VAL A 479 -28.79 -6.67 8.64
CA VAL A 479 -27.77 -5.99 7.80
C VAL A 479 -26.38 -6.68 7.85
N PHE A 480 -26.28 -7.79 8.59
CA PHE A 480 -25.03 -8.55 8.79
C PHE A 480 -24.40 -9.20 7.52
N PRO A 481 -25.16 -9.69 6.51
CA PRO A 481 -24.55 -10.44 5.39
C PRO A 481 -23.75 -9.59 4.39
N GLU A 482 -24.20 -8.36 4.10
CA GLU A 482 -23.61 -7.56 3.01
C GLU A 482 -22.25 -6.95 3.37
N ARG A 483 -22.03 -6.57 4.63
CA ARG A 483 -20.74 -6.05 5.12
C ARG A 483 -19.68 -7.15 5.29
N PHE A 484 -20.06 -8.42 5.41
CA PHE A 484 -19.14 -9.54 5.55
C PHE A 484 -18.69 -10.15 4.21
N SER A 485 -19.49 -10.03 3.14
CA SER A 485 -19.10 -10.49 1.79
C SER A 485 -17.88 -9.75 1.19
N PHE A 486 -17.45 -8.67 1.85
CA PHE A 486 -16.33 -7.82 1.47
C PHE A 486 -14.94 -8.47 1.73
N TRP A 487 -14.85 -9.41 2.69
CA TRP A 487 -13.57 -9.94 3.20
C TRP A 487 -13.09 -11.22 2.53
N THR A 488 -14.00 -12.00 1.91
CA THR A 488 -13.73 -13.38 1.47
C THR A 488 -13.07 -13.50 0.08
N LYS A 489 -12.75 -12.39 -0.59
CA LYS A 489 -12.28 -12.43 -2.00
C LYS A 489 -10.76 -12.55 -2.19
N PHE A 490 -9.94 -12.22 -1.18
CA PHE A 490 -8.48 -12.04 -1.36
C PHE A 490 -7.60 -12.90 -0.47
N ILE A 491 -8.15 -13.35 0.65
CA ILE A 491 -7.42 -14.09 1.66
C ILE A 491 -8.39 -15.18 2.11
N PRO A 492 -8.03 -16.47 2.01
CA PRO A 492 -8.75 -17.52 2.72
C PRO A 492 -8.91 -17.08 4.18
N THR A 493 -10.15 -16.91 4.61
CA THR A 493 -10.46 -16.39 5.93
C THR A 493 -11.11 -17.49 6.72
N ILE A 494 -10.43 -17.94 7.77
CA ILE A 494 -10.96 -18.92 8.71
C ILE A 494 -11.59 -18.13 9.86
N LEU A 495 -12.91 -18.26 10.02
CA LEU A 495 -13.59 -17.77 11.21
C LEU A 495 -13.83 -18.96 12.13
N ILE A 496 -13.23 -18.93 13.32
CA ILE A 496 -13.44 -19.98 14.31
C ILE A 496 -14.41 -19.46 15.36
N TRP A 497 -15.60 -20.06 15.39
CA TRP A 497 -16.54 -19.90 16.48
C TRP A 497 -16.45 -21.11 17.39
N SER A 498 -16.03 -20.91 18.63
CA SER A 498 -16.15 -21.90 19.68
C SER A 498 -16.92 -21.30 20.85
N ASN A 499 -18.05 -21.92 21.21
CA ASN A 499 -18.64 -21.75 22.54
C ASN A 499 -17.73 -22.45 23.55
N SER A 500 -16.57 -21.87 23.81
CA SER A 500 -15.72 -22.27 24.92
C SER A 500 -15.67 -21.12 25.92
N SER A 501 -16.81 -20.92 26.60
CA SER A 501 -16.81 -20.58 28.02
C SER A 501 -16.31 -21.82 28.78
N VAL A 502 -15.01 -22.09 28.67
CA VAL A 502 -14.29 -22.92 29.63
C VAL A 502 -13.37 -21.96 30.35
N ALA A 503 -13.73 -21.72 31.61
CA ALA A 503 -12.90 -21.04 32.57
C ALA A 503 -11.49 -21.63 32.54
N PHE A 504 -10.50 -20.75 32.43
CA PHE A 504 -9.19 -20.96 33.05
C PHE A 504 -9.10 -20.00 34.23
#